data_AF-A0A376X3I7-F1
#
_entry.id   AF-A0A376X3I7-F1
#
_cell.length_a   1.000
_cell.length_b   1.000
_cell.length_c   1.000
_cell.angle_alpha   90.00
_cell.angle_beta   90.00
_cell.angle_gamma   90.00
#
_symmetry.space_group_name_H-M   'P 1'
#
loop_
_entity.id
_entity.type
_entity.pdbx_description
1 polymer ?
#
loop_
_entity_poly.entity_id
_entity_poly.type
_entity_poly.pdbx_seq_one_letter_code
_entity_poly.pdbx_strand_id
1 'polypeptide(L)'
;MSLSPWQRSWAPVTYIDAPVGTTFAQALAGRGPEGTINFNTSSDRVRLCYPHVKVYDPVTNTERLEPLSQRAAGLRARVDLDKGYWWSSSNQEILGSPAWSASCPRD
;
A
#
# COMPACT_ATOMS: atom_id res chain seq x y z
N MET A 1 -1.27 18.15 0.64
CA MET A 1 -0.08 17.88 1.48
C MET A 1 1.18 17.96 0.61
N SER A 2 2.21 18.74 0.98
CA SER A 2 3.42 18.87 0.15
C SER A 2 4.38 17.70 0.38
N LEU A 3 4.90 17.09 -0.70
CA LEU A 3 5.91 16.03 -0.63
C LEU A 3 7.10 16.43 0.25
N SER A 4 7.71 15.50 0.99
CA SER A 4 8.93 15.81 1.76
C SER A 4 10.05 16.33 0.86
N PRO A 5 11.01 17.13 1.39
CA PRO A 5 12.11 17.67 0.60
C PRO A 5 12.87 16.60 -0.20
N TRP A 6 13.06 15.41 0.39
CA TRP A 6 13.70 14.26 -0.24
C TRP A 6 12.93 13.69 -1.43
N GLN A 7 11.59 13.67 -1.36
CA GLN A 7 10.75 13.20 -2.46
C GLN A 7 10.75 14.15 -3.66
N ARG A 8 11.01 15.44 -3.43
CA ARG A 8 11.07 16.45 -4.51
C ARG A 8 12.40 16.42 -5.26
N SER A 9 13.51 16.13 -4.59
CA SER A 9 14.84 16.14 -5.20
C SER A 9 15.18 14.85 -5.95
N TRP A 10 14.82 13.68 -5.40
CA TRP A 10 15.28 12.38 -5.93
C TRP A 10 14.23 11.64 -6.75
N ALA A 11 13.03 12.20 -6.91
CA ALA A 11 11.99 11.62 -7.74
C ALA A 11 11.56 10.16 -7.41
N PRO A 12 11.61 9.66 -6.15
CA PRO A 12 11.31 8.26 -5.86
C PRO A 12 9.82 7.95 -5.97
N VAL A 13 9.48 6.67 -6.21
CA VAL A 13 8.12 6.17 -5.99
C VAL A 13 7.92 5.92 -4.49
N THR A 14 6.92 6.56 -3.91
CA THR A 14 6.58 6.46 -2.49
C THR A 14 5.35 5.58 -2.31
N TYR A 15 5.38 4.66 -1.36
CA TYR A 15 4.22 3.87 -0.95
C TYR A 15 3.70 4.41 0.38
N ILE A 16 2.40 4.71 0.47
CA ILE A 16 1.76 5.25 1.68
C ILE A 16 0.57 4.36 2.03
N ASP A 17 0.56 3.82 3.25
CA ASP A 17 -0.59 3.06 3.75
C ASP A 17 -1.68 3.94 4.32
N ALA A 18 -2.91 3.45 4.24
CA ALA A 18 -3.98 3.98 5.08
C ALA A 18 -3.68 3.67 6.56
N PRO A 19 -4.27 4.40 7.52
CA PRO A 19 -4.27 3.99 8.92
C PRO A 19 -4.92 2.61 9.14
N VAL A 20 -4.47 1.85 10.15
CA VAL A 20 -5.06 0.54 10.46
C VAL A 20 -6.55 0.69 10.80
N GLY A 21 -7.37 -0.22 10.27
CA GLY A 21 -8.82 -0.20 10.50
C GLY A 21 -9.61 0.79 9.64
N THR A 22 -8.99 1.50 8.68
CA THR A 22 -9.75 2.29 7.70
C THR A 22 -10.72 1.43 6.91
N THR A 23 -11.96 1.91 6.77
CA THR A 23 -12.95 1.33 5.87
C THR A 23 -12.76 1.84 4.44
N PHE A 24 -13.40 1.19 3.47
CA PHE A 24 -13.38 1.61 2.08
C PHE A 24 -13.92 3.05 1.91
N ALA A 25 -15.03 3.38 2.59
CA ALA A 25 -15.61 4.71 2.57
C ALA A 25 -14.65 5.77 3.13
N GLN A 26 -13.91 5.45 4.21
CA GLN A 26 -12.90 6.35 4.77
C GLN A 26 -11.70 6.52 3.85
N ALA A 27 -11.25 5.46 3.17
CA ALA A 27 -10.17 5.52 2.20
C ALA A 27 -10.53 6.42 1.00
N LEU A 28 -11.78 6.34 0.51
CA LEU A 28 -12.31 7.23 -0.53
C LEU A 28 -12.45 8.67 -0.05
N ALA A 29 -13.07 8.90 1.12
CA ALA A 29 -13.22 10.23 1.70
C ALA A 29 -11.86 10.91 1.93
N GLY A 30 -10.84 10.13 2.28
CA GLY A 30 -9.45 10.56 2.39
C GLY A 30 -8.80 11.10 1.12
N ARG A 31 -9.33 10.78 -0.06
CA ARG A 31 -8.89 11.38 -1.34
C ARG A 31 -9.51 12.76 -1.58
N GLY A 32 -10.57 13.10 -0.86
CA GLY A 32 -11.27 14.38 -0.99
C GLY A 32 -10.50 15.55 -0.36
N PRO A 33 -10.92 16.79 -0.66
CA PRO A 33 -10.28 17.99 -0.13
C PRO A 33 -10.29 18.07 1.40
N GLU A 34 -11.35 17.54 2.04
CA GLU A 34 -11.53 17.44 3.50
C GLU A 34 -11.04 16.09 4.08
N GLY A 35 -10.25 15.33 3.31
CA GLY A 35 -9.74 14.03 3.74
C GLY A 35 -8.83 14.13 4.96
N THR A 36 -9.15 13.38 6.03
CA THR A 36 -8.38 13.37 7.29
C THR A 36 -7.20 12.40 7.28
N ILE A 37 -7.09 11.55 6.25
CA ILE A 37 -5.99 10.61 6.06
C ILE A 37 -5.04 11.10 4.96
N ASN A 38 -3.80 10.62 4.95
CA ASN A 38 -2.71 11.08 4.05
C ASN A 38 -2.90 10.73 2.56
N PHE A 39 -4.13 10.55 2.10
CA PHE A 39 -4.48 10.13 0.75
C PHE A 39 -4.83 11.32 -0.17
N ASN A 40 -4.96 12.54 0.36
CA ASN A 40 -5.17 13.76 -0.42
C ASN A 40 -3.88 14.22 -1.13
N THR A 41 -3.50 13.46 -2.16
CA THR A 41 -2.38 13.73 -3.06
C THR A 41 -2.76 13.38 -4.51
N SER A 42 -2.29 14.21 -5.44
CA SER A 42 -2.41 14.03 -6.89
C SER A 42 -1.07 13.69 -7.55
N SER A 43 -0.04 13.36 -6.76
CA SER A 43 1.28 13.05 -7.31
C SER A 43 1.33 11.66 -7.94
N ASP A 44 1.79 11.58 -9.20
CA ASP A 44 2.01 10.32 -9.92
C ASP A 44 3.05 9.40 -9.27
N ARG A 45 3.88 9.95 -8.38
CA ARG A 45 4.94 9.23 -7.67
C ARG A 45 4.49 8.65 -6.34
N VAL A 46 3.21 8.78 -5.99
CA VAL A 46 2.66 8.23 -4.75
C VAL A 46 1.73 7.07 -5.06
N ARG A 47 2.03 5.91 -4.47
CA ARG A 47 1.20 4.71 -4.48
C ARG A 47 0.49 4.59 -3.15
N LEU A 48 -0.84 4.75 -3.19
CA LEU A 48 -1.69 4.61 -2.02
C LEU A 48 -1.99 3.12 -1.79
N CYS A 49 -1.67 2.65 -0.60
CA CYS A 49 -1.75 1.24 -0.22
C CYS A 49 -2.96 1.05 0.71
N TYR A 50 -4.00 0.47 0.13
CA TYR A 50 -5.20 0.01 0.82
C TYR A 50 -5.72 -1.20 0.03
N PRO A 51 -6.13 -2.31 0.68
CA PRO A 51 -6.25 -2.54 2.13
C PRO A 51 -4.95 -2.98 2.82
N HIS A 52 -4.99 -3.12 4.15
CA HIS A 52 -3.94 -3.82 4.92
C HIS A 52 -3.96 -5.32 4.62
N VAL A 53 -2.81 -5.96 4.79
CA VAL A 53 -2.66 -7.41 4.62
C VAL A 53 -2.82 -8.09 5.97
N LYS A 54 -3.59 -9.17 6.04
CA LYS A 54 -3.57 -10.04 7.22
C LYS A 54 -2.40 -11.00 7.12
N VAL A 55 -1.65 -11.15 8.19
CA VAL A 55 -0.48 -12.03 8.26
C VAL A 55 -0.60 -12.92 9.49
N TYR A 56 -0.39 -14.21 9.27
CA TYR A 56 -0.39 -15.20 10.34
C TYR A 56 0.95 -15.14 11.09
N ASP A 57 0.89 -14.96 12.41
CA ASP A 57 2.05 -14.99 13.28
C ASP A 57 2.16 -16.36 13.98
N PRO A 58 3.20 -17.16 13.68
CA PRO A 58 3.35 -18.48 14.27
C PRO A 58 3.73 -18.45 15.76
N VAL A 59 4.20 -17.31 16.29
CA VAL A 59 4.58 -17.16 17.70
C VAL A 59 3.34 -16.96 18.57
N THR A 60 2.40 -16.13 18.12
CA THR A 60 1.16 -15.85 18.86
C THR A 60 -0.03 -16.69 18.38
N ASN A 61 0.13 -17.44 17.29
CA ASN A 61 -0.92 -18.24 16.66
C ASN A 61 -2.18 -17.41 16.32
N THR A 62 -1.97 -16.16 15.89
CA THR A 62 -3.04 -15.21 15.58
C THR A 62 -2.78 -14.49 14.26
N GLU A 63 -3.84 -13.98 13.65
CA GLU A 63 -3.73 -13.08 12.50
C GLU A 63 -3.50 -11.64 12.97
N ARG A 64 -2.51 -10.96 12.39
CA ARG A 64 -2.27 -9.53 12.60
C ARG A 64 -2.38 -8.74 11.30
N LEU A 65 -2.84 -7.50 11.39
CA LEU A 65 -2.87 -6.58 10.25
C LEU A 65 -1.50 -5.94 10.08
N GLU A 66 -0.98 -5.99 8.86
CA GLU A 66 0.27 -5.37 8.45
C GLU A 66 0.06 -4.35 7.32
N PRO A 67 0.91 -3.30 7.28
CA PRO A 67 0.94 -2.37 6.16
C PRO A 67 1.33 -3.08 4.85
N LEU A 68 0.68 -2.69 3.75
CA LEU A 68 0.93 -3.27 2.43
C LEU A 68 2.16 -2.63 1.74
N SER A 69 2.51 -1.39 2.09
CA SER A 69 3.58 -0.62 1.44
C SER A 69 4.91 -1.36 1.36
N GLN A 70 5.33 -2.01 2.44
CA GLN A 70 6.59 -2.76 2.51
C GLN A 70 6.61 -3.91 1.50
N ARG A 71 5.50 -4.63 1.41
CA ARG A 71 5.34 -5.76 0.50
C ARG A 71 5.23 -5.30 -0.96
N ALA A 72 4.52 -4.20 -1.21
CA ALA A 72 4.41 -3.61 -2.53
C ALA A 72 5.76 -3.05 -3.04
N ALA A 73 6.56 -2.45 -2.17
CA ALA A 73 7.91 -1.98 -2.50
C ALA A 73 8.84 -3.17 -2.82
N GLY A 74 8.80 -4.24 -2.02
CA GLY A 74 9.53 -5.48 -2.28
C GLY A 74 9.12 -6.13 -3.60
N LEU A 75 7.80 -6.20 -3.88
CA LEU A 75 7.29 -6.68 -5.15
C LEU A 75 7.82 -5.86 -6.32
N ARG A 76 7.84 -4.53 -6.19
CA ARG A 76 8.35 -3.64 -7.23
C ARG A 76 9.83 -3.93 -7.51
N ALA A 77 10.65 -4.05 -6.47
CA ALA A 77 12.07 -4.38 -6.63
C ALA A 77 12.27 -5.75 -7.31
N ARG A 78 11.46 -6.76 -6.96
CA ARG A 78 11.51 -8.08 -7.61
C ARG A 78 11.15 -8.02 -9.09
N VAL A 79 10.06 -7.35 -9.42
CA VAL A 79 9.61 -7.19 -10.82
C VAL A 79 10.65 -6.44 -11.64
N ASP A 80 11.25 -5.41 -11.06
CA ASP A 80 12.31 -4.63 -11.72
C ASP A 80 13.56 -5.49 -11.98
N LEU A 81 13.90 -6.40 -11.07
CA LEU A 81 15.01 -7.33 -11.22
C LEU A 81 14.71 -8.43 -12.26
N ASP A 82 13.52 -9.05 -12.20
CA ASP A 82 13.17 -10.23 -13.00
C ASP A 82 12.74 -9.88 -14.42
N LYS A 83 12.02 -8.76 -14.61
CA LYS A 83 11.35 -8.39 -15.87
C LYS A 83 11.75 -7.01 -16.39
N GLY A 84 12.41 -6.21 -15.57
CA GLY A 84 12.78 -4.83 -15.90
C GLY A 84 11.74 -3.80 -15.44
N TYR A 85 12.20 -2.56 -15.33
CA TYR A 85 11.43 -1.45 -14.73
C TYR A 85 10.17 -1.05 -15.51
N TRP A 86 10.08 -1.36 -16.80
CA TRP A 86 8.91 -1.05 -17.63
C TRP A 86 7.74 -2.01 -17.38
N TRP A 87 7.97 -3.11 -16.65
CA TRP A 87 6.93 -4.10 -16.38
C TRP A 87 5.99 -3.64 -15.27
N SER A 88 4.69 -3.91 -15.45
CA SER A 88 3.68 -3.58 -14.44
C SER A 88 3.73 -4.58 -13.28
N SER A 89 3.72 -4.05 -12.05
CA SER A 89 3.57 -4.82 -10.83
C SER A 89 2.12 -5.13 -10.46
N SER A 90 1.14 -4.66 -11.24
CA SER A 90 -0.30 -4.73 -10.89
C SER A 90 -0.89 -6.13 -10.85
N ASN A 91 -0.29 -7.09 -11.56
CA ASN A 91 -0.74 -8.48 -11.64
C ASN A 91 0.40 -9.47 -11.32
N GLN A 92 1.20 -9.12 -10.31
CA GLN A 92 2.32 -9.94 -9.85
C GLN A 92 2.06 -10.39 -8.42
N GLU A 93 2.39 -11.64 -8.11
CA GLU A 93 2.12 -12.21 -6.80
C GLU A 93 2.96 -11.54 -5.70
N ILE A 94 2.29 -11.14 -4.62
CA ILE A 94 2.91 -10.63 -3.41
C ILE A 94 3.23 -11.82 -2.51
N LEU A 95 4.52 -12.17 -2.44
CA LEU A 95 4.99 -13.30 -1.66
C LEU A 95 4.94 -13.00 -0.14
N GLY A 96 4.68 -14.04 0.65
CA GLY A 96 4.65 -13.97 2.11
C GLY A 96 3.38 -13.37 2.71
N SER A 97 2.36 -13.09 1.90
CA SER A 97 1.02 -12.73 2.39
C SER A 97 0.19 -14.02 2.45
N PRO A 98 -0.37 -14.44 3.60
CA PRO A 98 -1.31 -15.55 3.61
C PRO A 98 -2.55 -15.19 2.78
N ALA A 99 -3.20 -16.23 2.25
CA ALA A 99 -4.31 -16.14 1.31
C ALA A 99 -5.28 -15.00 1.67
N TRP A 100 -5.48 -14.11 0.70
CA TRP A 100 -6.32 -12.91 0.75
C TRP A 100 -7.56 -13.03 1.66
N SER A 101 -7.55 -12.33 2.79
CA SER A 101 -8.79 -11.78 3.35
C SER A 101 -8.63 -10.27 3.38
N ALA A 102 -8.99 -9.60 2.28
CA ALA A 102 -9.33 -8.19 2.35
C ALA A 102 -10.48 -8.09 3.35
N SER A 103 -10.24 -7.46 4.49
CA SER A 103 -11.25 -7.20 5.51
C SER A 103 -12.26 -6.14 5.07
N CYS A 104 -12.56 -6.05 3.77
CA CYS A 104 -13.73 -5.32 3.32
C CYS A 104 -14.92 -6.26 3.51
N PRO A 105 -15.89 -5.93 4.37
CA PRO A 105 -17.18 -6.59 4.33
C PRO A 105 -17.70 -6.52 2.88
N ARG A 106 -18.09 -7.67 2.34
CA ARG A 106 -18.89 -7.72 1.12
C ARG A 106 -20.32 -7.44 1.58
N ASP A 107 -20.65 -6.16 1.63
CA ASP A 107 -22.01 -5.67 1.77
C ASP A 107 -22.46 -5.16 0.39
#